data_AF-X0YX41-F1
#
_entry.id   AF-X0YX41-F1
#
_cell.length_a   1.000
_cell.length_b   1.000
_cell.length_c   1.000
_cell.angle_alpha   90.00
_cell.angle_beta   90.00
_cell.angle_gamma   90.00
#
_symmetry.space_group_name_H-M   'P 1'
#
loop_
_entity.id
_entity.type
_entity.pdbx_description
1 polymer ?
#
loop_
_entity_poly.entity_id
_entity_poly.type
_entity_poly.pdbx_seq_one_letter_code
_entity_poly.pdbx_strand_id
1 'polypeptide(L)'
;PASTVIWERVPGMSYLQFPWRLQGPANLMLAMCAAGGVTLLPGTGWRNPALAAGLAAILLLALPMLYPQMWAPDFGGTAPQDIIEWEQYSLALGTTSTGDFVPVGAAFVPMHPEPTLVESYTRPGPVDRVNRATLPEGARVEIVEHGPLHDRFAISTPREFVLRLYTFHFPGWRAYVDGDEVEIEVADPEGFITLWVPEGEHEVVVRFEDTPPRTTGWIISAVGLTMLIIALVLMR
;
A
#
# COMPACT_ATOMS: atom_id res chain seq x y z
N PRO A 1 -4.69 19.96 30.27
CA PRO A 1 -5.66 20.32 29.21
C PRO A 1 -7.08 20.02 29.67
N ALA A 2 -8.13 20.63 29.10
CA ALA A 2 -9.51 20.36 29.53
C ALA A 2 -9.93 18.88 29.34
N SER A 3 -9.30 18.17 28.39
CA SER A 3 -9.56 16.76 28.09
C SER A 3 -8.69 15.75 28.85
N THR A 4 -7.81 16.19 29.76
CA THR A 4 -6.87 15.31 30.49
C THR A 4 -7.60 14.20 31.25
N VAL A 5 -8.69 14.53 31.93
CA VAL A 5 -9.50 13.56 32.70
C VAL A 5 -10.06 12.44 31.81
N ILE A 6 -10.40 12.74 30.55
CA ILE A 6 -10.92 11.75 29.60
C ILE A 6 -9.79 10.81 29.15
N TRP A 7 -8.61 11.39 28.83
CA TRP A 7 -7.43 10.59 28.43
C TRP A 7 -6.95 9.65 29.54
N GLU A 8 -7.04 10.07 30.80
CA GLU A 8 -6.58 9.27 31.95
C GLU A 8 -7.59 8.21 32.41
N ARG A 9 -8.90 8.43 32.19
CA ARG A 9 -9.95 7.57 32.75
C ARG A 9 -10.60 6.59 31.77
N VAL A 10 -10.59 6.88 30.47
CA VAL A 10 -11.22 6.00 29.47
C VAL A 10 -10.22 4.93 29.03
N PRO A 11 -10.52 3.63 29.20
CA PRO A 11 -9.62 2.55 28.79
C PRO A 11 -9.26 2.61 27.30
N GLY A 12 -7.99 2.32 26.96
CA GLY A 12 -7.50 2.31 25.57
C GLY A 12 -7.15 3.70 25.01
N MET A 13 -7.47 4.78 25.72
CA MET A 13 -7.11 6.14 25.31
C MET A 13 -5.58 6.33 25.22
N SER A 14 -4.78 5.73 26.10
CA SER A 14 -3.31 5.76 25.99
C SER A 14 -2.77 5.20 24.66
N TYR A 15 -3.50 4.28 24.00
CA TYR A 15 -3.10 3.69 22.72
C TYR A 15 -3.25 4.64 21.53
N LEU A 16 -4.21 5.58 21.60
CA LEU A 16 -4.40 6.56 20.54
C LEU A 16 -3.21 7.52 20.43
N GLN A 17 -2.43 7.71 21.51
CA GLN A 17 -1.25 8.58 21.65
C GLN A 17 -1.48 10.07 21.35
N PHE A 18 -2.23 10.38 20.29
CA PHE A 18 -2.45 11.72 19.77
C PHE A 18 -3.93 12.01 19.53
N PRO A 19 -4.44 13.17 20.01
CA PRO A 19 -5.86 13.54 19.85
C PRO A 19 -6.34 13.65 18.41
N TRP A 20 -5.45 13.98 17.46
CA TRP A 20 -5.85 14.10 16.05
C TRP A 20 -6.25 12.78 15.40
N ARG A 21 -5.93 11.63 16.01
CA ARG A 21 -6.47 10.32 15.57
C ARG A 21 -8.00 10.26 15.67
N LEU A 22 -8.62 11.12 16.47
CA LEU A 22 -10.08 11.25 16.58
C LEU A 22 -10.69 12.18 15.52
N GLN A 23 -9.90 12.80 14.64
CA GLN A 23 -10.44 13.67 13.59
C GLN A 23 -11.34 12.91 12.60
N GLY A 24 -11.06 11.64 12.29
CA GLY A 24 -11.92 10.83 11.43
C GLY A 24 -13.35 10.70 11.98
N PRO A 25 -13.54 10.13 13.19
CA PRO A 25 -14.84 10.09 13.85
C PRO A 25 -15.48 11.46 14.04
N ALA A 26 -14.70 12.48 14.42
CA ALA A 26 -15.21 13.83 14.59
C ALA A 26 -15.75 14.41 13.27
N ASN A 27 -15.06 14.21 12.15
CA ASN A 27 -15.49 14.66 10.83
C ASN A 27 -16.81 14.00 10.41
N LEU A 28 -17.00 12.70 10.70
CA LEU A 28 -18.27 12.01 10.45
C LEU A 28 -19.41 12.63 11.27
N MET A 29 -19.18 12.87 12.57
CA MET A 29 -20.18 13.51 13.43
C MET A 29 -20.50 14.94 12.97
N LEU A 30 -19.49 15.70 12.55
CA LEU A 30 -19.68 17.05 11.99
C LEU A 30 -20.48 17.01 10.69
N ALA A 31 -20.24 16.03 9.81
CA ALA A 31 -21.03 15.85 8.60
C ALA A 31 -22.50 15.54 8.91
N MET A 32 -22.77 14.70 9.92
CA MET A 32 -24.14 14.44 10.39
C MET A 32 -24.80 15.69 10.98
N CYS A 33 -24.07 16.45 11.80
CA CYS A 33 -24.55 17.72 12.36
C CYS A 33 -24.82 18.76 11.26
N ALA A 34 -23.97 18.86 10.24
CA ALA A 34 -24.17 19.73 9.10
C ALA A 34 -25.43 19.34 8.30
N ALA A 35 -25.60 18.05 8.02
CA ALA A 35 -26.80 17.53 7.37
C ALA A 35 -28.08 17.79 8.20
N GLY A 36 -28.02 17.57 9.52
CA GLY A 36 -29.11 17.89 10.45
C GLY A 36 -29.42 19.39 10.47
N GLY A 37 -28.40 20.25 10.53
CA GLY A 37 -28.55 21.70 10.50
C GLY A 37 -29.23 22.21 9.23
N VAL A 38 -28.98 21.57 8.08
CA VAL A 38 -29.67 21.87 6.82
C VAL A 38 -31.18 21.68 6.93
N THR A 39 -31.66 20.70 7.72
CA THR A 39 -33.10 20.46 7.89
C THR A 39 -33.82 21.59 8.63
N LEU A 40 -33.08 22.38 9.42
CA LEU A 40 -33.61 23.53 10.16
C LEU A 40 -33.73 24.78 9.28
N LEU A 41 -33.12 24.78 8.09
CA LEU A 41 -33.19 25.92 7.18
C LEU A 41 -34.56 25.99 6.49
N PRO A 42 -35.16 27.19 6.37
CA PRO A 42 -36.46 27.36 5.74
C PRO A 42 -36.44 26.84 4.29
N GLY A 43 -37.49 26.10 3.93
CA GLY A 43 -37.66 25.56 2.58
C GLY A 43 -37.90 26.69 1.58
N THR A 44 -36.85 27.09 0.86
CA THR A 44 -36.91 28.02 -0.26
C THR A 44 -36.47 27.31 -1.54
N GLY A 45 -36.96 27.75 -2.71
CA GLY A 45 -36.59 27.15 -4.00
C GLY A 45 -35.09 27.19 -4.31
N TRP A 46 -34.33 28.07 -3.62
CA TRP A 46 -32.89 28.21 -3.79
C TRP A 46 -32.06 27.51 -2.70
N ARG A 47 -32.69 26.92 -1.68
CA ARG A 47 -31.97 26.27 -0.57
C ARG A 47 -31.05 25.16 -1.07
N ASN A 48 -31.59 24.19 -1.78
CA ASN A 48 -30.84 23.04 -2.29
C ASN A 48 -29.71 23.44 -3.27
N PRO A 49 -29.94 24.31 -4.28
CA PRO A 49 -28.84 24.73 -5.16
C PRO A 49 -27.78 25.58 -4.44
N ALA A 50 -28.14 26.42 -3.47
CA ALA A 50 -27.17 27.17 -2.68
C ALA A 50 -26.30 26.25 -1.80
N LEU A 51 -26.89 25.23 -1.19
CA LEU A 51 -26.15 24.23 -0.41
C LEU A 51 -25.23 23.38 -1.29
N ALA A 52 -25.71 22.95 -2.46
CA ALA A 52 -24.89 22.22 -3.43
C ALA A 52 -23.72 23.08 -3.92
N ALA A 53 -23.96 24.35 -4.22
CA ALA A 53 -22.91 25.29 -4.61
C ALA A 53 -21.90 25.54 -3.47
N GLY A 54 -22.36 25.66 -2.23
CA GLY A 54 -21.50 25.80 -1.05
C GLY A 54 -20.62 24.57 -0.81
N LEU A 55 -21.20 23.36 -0.90
CA LEU A 55 -20.44 22.12 -0.82
C LEU A 55 -19.41 22.01 -1.95
N ALA A 56 -19.82 22.30 -3.19
CA ALA A 56 -18.91 22.33 -4.33
C ALA A 56 -17.77 23.33 -4.12
N ALA A 57 -18.05 24.53 -3.62
CA ALA A 57 -17.04 25.53 -3.31
C ALA A 57 -16.07 25.04 -2.23
N ILE A 58 -16.55 24.38 -1.17
CA ILE A 58 -15.70 23.78 -0.13
C ILE A 58 -14.78 22.73 -0.75
N LEU A 59 -15.31 21.81 -1.56
CA LEU A 59 -14.52 20.77 -2.22
C LEU A 59 -13.49 21.36 -3.19
N LEU A 60 -13.86 22.37 -3.97
CA LEU A 60 -12.97 23.05 -4.90
C LEU A 60 -11.86 23.82 -4.16
N LEU A 61 -12.19 24.52 -3.07
CA LEU A 61 -11.22 25.23 -2.24
C LEU A 61 -10.30 24.29 -1.45
N ALA A 62 -10.73 23.05 -1.25
CA ALA A 62 -9.90 22.00 -0.64
C ALA A 62 -8.94 21.33 -1.65
N LEU A 63 -9.13 21.48 -2.97
CA LEU A 63 -8.27 20.85 -3.98
C LEU A 63 -6.77 21.18 -3.81
N PRO A 64 -6.35 22.41 -3.48
CA PRO A 64 -4.93 22.69 -3.25
C PRO A 64 -4.33 21.88 -2.10
N MET A 65 -5.14 21.42 -1.13
CA MET A 65 -4.68 20.56 -0.04
C MET A 65 -4.44 19.11 -0.49
N LEU A 66 -4.91 18.73 -1.69
CA LEU A 66 -4.61 17.41 -2.28
C LEU A 66 -3.22 17.37 -2.91
N TYR A 67 -2.61 18.53 -3.17
CA TYR A 67 -1.23 18.61 -3.62
C TYR A 67 -0.32 18.73 -2.40
N PRO A 68 0.74 17.90 -2.31
CA PRO A 68 1.74 18.11 -1.28
C PRO A 68 2.35 19.51 -1.46
N GLN A 69 2.69 20.16 -0.35
CA GLN A 69 3.45 21.40 -0.40
C GLN A 69 4.72 21.15 -1.21
N MET A 70 4.97 21.96 -2.23
CA MET A 70 6.17 21.86 -3.05
C MET A 70 7.38 22.06 -2.12
N TRP A 71 8.20 21.04 -1.98
CA TRP A 71 9.45 21.16 -1.22
C TRP A 71 10.43 22.07 -1.96
N ALA A 72 11.37 22.66 -1.20
CA ALA A 72 12.43 23.45 -1.79
C ALA A 72 13.25 22.58 -2.77
N PRO A 73 13.75 23.12 -3.90
CA PRO A 73 14.40 22.33 -4.95
C PRO A 73 15.68 21.58 -4.53
N ASP A 74 16.15 21.82 -3.30
CA ASP A 74 17.38 21.32 -2.72
C ASP A 74 17.19 20.06 -1.86
N PHE A 75 16.03 19.39 -1.92
CA PHE A 75 15.76 18.15 -1.15
C PHE A 75 16.63 16.94 -1.58
N GLY A 76 17.50 17.09 -2.59
CA GLY A 76 18.39 16.05 -3.08
C GLY A 76 17.82 15.28 -4.28
N GLY A 77 18.48 14.17 -4.62
CA GLY A 77 18.04 13.29 -5.68
C GLY A 77 16.78 12.51 -5.30
N THR A 78 15.90 12.27 -6.27
CA THR A 78 14.66 11.46 -6.10
C THR A 78 14.66 10.20 -6.95
N ALA A 79 15.81 9.86 -7.54
CA ALA A 79 15.93 8.57 -8.19
C ALA A 79 15.90 7.45 -7.12
N PRO A 80 15.42 6.24 -7.46
CA PRO A 80 15.37 5.12 -6.50
C PRO A 80 16.70 4.87 -5.77
N GLN A 81 17.82 5.03 -6.47
CA GLN A 81 19.16 4.90 -5.90
C GLN A 81 19.47 5.93 -4.80
N ASP A 82 19.02 7.19 -4.95
CA ASP A 82 19.24 8.25 -3.97
C ASP A 82 18.45 7.96 -2.70
N ILE A 83 17.24 7.42 -2.86
CA ILE A 83 16.38 6.99 -1.75
C ILE A 83 17.04 5.83 -1.00
N ILE A 84 17.50 4.80 -1.73
CA ILE A 84 18.17 3.64 -1.12
C ILE A 84 19.45 4.05 -0.38
N GLU A 85 20.27 4.93 -0.95
CA GLU A 85 21.48 5.46 -0.30
C GLU A 85 21.12 6.20 1.00
N TRP A 86 20.10 7.07 0.95
CA TRP A 86 19.62 7.78 2.13
C TRP A 86 19.08 6.82 3.20
N GLU A 87 18.32 5.78 2.83
CA GLU A 87 17.80 4.78 3.77
C GLU A 87 18.93 4.00 4.45
N GLN A 88 19.95 3.61 3.69
CA GLN A 88 21.12 2.91 4.25
C GLN A 88 21.94 3.80 5.18
N TYR A 89 22.11 5.07 4.83
CA TYR A 89 22.84 6.03 5.66
C TYR A 89 22.08 6.38 6.95
N SER A 90 20.78 6.66 6.83
CA SER A 90 19.92 7.09 7.95
C SER A 90 19.43 5.93 8.82
N LEU A 91 19.55 4.68 8.33
CA LEU A 91 18.91 3.48 8.87
C LEU A 91 17.38 3.55 8.87
N ALA A 92 16.79 4.52 8.15
CA ALA A 92 15.35 4.68 8.03
C ALA A 92 14.78 3.79 6.91
N LEU A 93 14.98 2.47 7.04
CA LEU A 93 14.62 1.48 6.02
C LEU A 93 13.12 1.53 5.67
N GLY A 94 12.82 1.47 4.36
CA GLY A 94 11.46 1.60 3.85
C GLY A 94 10.85 2.97 4.10
N THR A 95 11.69 4.02 4.18
CA THR A 95 11.35 5.39 4.56
C THR A 95 10.72 5.52 5.97
N THR A 96 10.97 4.55 6.85
CA THR A 96 10.43 4.49 8.22
C THR A 96 11.52 4.30 9.27
N SER A 97 11.21 4.55 10.55
CA SER A 97 12.22 4.51 11.62
C SER A 97 12.44 3.13 12.26
N THR A 98 11.51 2.19 12.10
CA THR A 98 11.50 0.96 12.92
C THR A 98 11.05 -0.30 12.17
N GLY A 99 11.20 -0.33 10.84
CA GLY A 99 10.73 -1.46 10.03
C GLY A 99 9.21 -1.58 10.09
N ASP A 100 8.50 -0.45 10.06
CA ASP A 100 7.07 -0.37 10.36
C ASP A 100 6.20 -1.11 9.32
N PHE A 101 6.78 -1.42 8.17
CA PHE A 101 6.13 -2.15 7.07
C PHE A 101 6.60 -3.59 6.91
N VAL A 102 7.37 -4.12 7.86
CA VAL A 102 7.72 -5.55 7.88
C VAL A 102 6.46 -6.36 8.17
N PRO A 103 6.10 -7.36 7.33
CA PRO A 103 4.91 -8.17 7.57
C PRO A 103 5.01 -8.97 8.87
N VAL A 104 3.85 -9.23 9.50
CA VAL A 104 3.77 -9.96 10.79
C VAL A 104 4.42 -11.35 10.80
N GLY A 105 4.58 -11.97 9.63
CA GLY A 105 5.22 -13.29 9.48
C GLY A 105 6.74 -13.24 9.27
N ALA A 106 7.30 -12.05 9.04
CA ALA A 106 8.74 -11.87 9.00
C ALA A 106 9.25 -11.62 10.43
N ALA A 107 10.27 -12.37 10.84
CA ALA A 107 10.92 -12.10 12.11
C ALA A 107 11.61 -10.73 12.05
N PHE A 108 11.62 -10.02 13.19
CA PHE A 108 12.47 -8.84 13.38
C PHE A 108 13.94 -9.27 13.50
N VAL A 109 14.50 -9.70 12.38
CA VAL A 109 15.94 -9.99 12.24
C VAL A 109 16.65 -8.73 11.75
N PRO A 110 17.95 -8.56 12.07
CA PRO A 110 18.77 -7.56 11.42
C PRO A 110 18.73 -7.76 9.90
N MET A 111 18.07 -6.84 9.20
CA MET A 111 18.02 -6.81 7.75
C MET A 111 19.24 -6.07 7.24
N HIS A 112 19.90 -6.64 6.25
CA HIS A 112 21.06 -6.05 5.59
C HIS A 112 20.70 -5.79 4.12
N PRO A 113 21.17 -4.69 3.52
CA PRO A 113 20.99 -4.48 2.09
C PRO A 113 21.65 -5.62 1.31
N GLU A 114 20.88 -6.27 0.43
CA GLU A 114 21.41 -7.29 -0.47
C GLU A 114 22.16 -6.61 -1.63
N PRO A 115 23.49 -6.81 -1.78
CA PRO A 115 24.28 -6.07 -2.76
C PRO A 115 23.79 -6.26 -4.19
N THR A 116 23.35 -7.48 -4.55
CA THR A 116 22.88 -7.79 -5.91
C THR A 116 21.58 -7.07 -6.26
N LEU A 117 20.63 -7.02 -5.31
CA LEU A 117 19.39 -6.27 -5.45
C LEU A 117 19.68 -4.75 -5.53
N VAL A 118 20.52 -4.22 -4.65
CA VAL A 118 20.91 -2.79 -4.67
C VAL A 118 21.57 -2.42 -5.99
N GLU A 119 22.49 -3.26 -6.50
CA GLU A 119 23.13 -3.03 -7.79
C GLU A 119 22.12 -2.98 -8.95
N SER A 120 21.04 -3.78 -8.89
CA SER A 120 19.99 -3.77 -9.92
C SER A 120 19.29 -2.42 -10.07
N TYR A 121 19.22 -1.62 -9.01
CA TYR A 121 18.64 -0.26 -9.05
C TYR A 121 19.54 0.78 -9.73
N THR A 122 20.83 0.48 -9.93
CA THR A 122 21.80 1.43 -10.52
C THR A 122 21.96 1.28 -12.03
N ARG A 123 21.38 0.22 -12.61
CA ARG A 123 21.51 -0.11 -14.03
C ARG A 123 20.16 0.02 -14.74
N PRO A 124 20.13 0.44 -16.01
CA PRO A 124 18.91 0.36 -16.81
C PRO A 124 18.46 -1.09 -16.94
N GLY A 125 17.19 -1.36 -16.62
CA GLY A 125 16.63 -2.70 -16.69
C GLY A 125 15.59 -2.95 -15.59
N PRO A 126 15.05 -4.17 -15.52
CA PRO A 126 14.18 -4.57 -14.43
C PRO A 126 14.98 -4.71 -13.12
N VAL A 127 14.31 -4.47 -11.99
CA VAL A 127 14.88 -4.71 -10.65
C VAL A 127 14.99 -6.22 -10.43
N ASP A 128 16.16 -6.67 -9.99
CA ASP A 128 16.44 -8.09 -9.79
C ASP A 128 16.19 -8.50 -8.35
N ARG A 129 14.99 -9.05 -8.12
CA ARG A 129 14.57 -9.57 -6.82
C ARG A 129 14.90 -11.05 -6.63
N VAL A 130 15.57 -11.71 -7.58
CA VAL A 130 15.86 -13.14 -7.47
C VAL A 130 17.03 -13.35 -6.50
N ASN A 131 16.85 -14.23 -5.52
CA ASN A 131 17.98 -14.70 -4.71
C ASN A 131 18.86 -15.64 -5.54
N ARG A 132 19.77 -15.06 -6.33
CA ARG A 132 20.63 -15.79 -7.26
C ARG A 132 21.55 -16.80 -6.58
N ALA A 133 21.86 -16.62 -5.30
CA ALA A 133 22.69 -17.56 -4.54
C ALA A 133 22.00 -18.91 -4.29
N THR A 134 20.67 -18.97 -4.41
CA THR A 134 19.88 -20.21 -4.23
C THR A 134 19.66 -21.00 -5.51
N LEU A 135 20.08 -20.47 -6.67
CA LEU A 135 19.85 -21.13 -7.94
C LEU A 135 20.72 -22.40 -8.05
N PRO A 136 20.15 -23.52 -8.51
CA PRO A 136 20.93 -24.72 -8.75
C PRO A 136 21.90 -24.51 -9.94
N GLU A 137 22.99 -25.27 -9.95
CA GLU A 137 23.93 -25.24 -11.08
C GLU A 137 23.21 -25.55 -12.40
N GLY A 138 23.43 -24.70 -13.41
CA GLY A 138 22.77 -24.81 -14.72
C GLY A 138 21.40 -24.14 -14.83
N ALA A 139 20.80 -23.66 -13.73
CA ALA A 139 19.58 -22.87 -13.82
C ALA A 139 19.84 -21.46 -14.36
N ARG A 140 18.90 -21.00 -15.19
CA ARG A 140 18.84 -19.65 -15.74
C ARG A 140 17.48 -19.05 -15.40
N VAL A 141 17.52 -17.85 -14.83
CA VAL A 141 16.33 -17.05 -14.54
C VAL A 141 16.50 -15.71 -15.25
N GLU A 142 15.62 -15.45 -16.21
CA GLU A 142 15.51 -14.19 -16.93
C GLU A 142 14.29 -13.43 -16.44
N ILE A 143 14.45 -12.13 -16.17
CA ILE A 143 13.35 -11.27 -15.76
C ILE A 143 12.72 -10.70 -17.02
N VAL A 144 11.53 -11.21 -17.36
CA VAL A 144 10.78 -10.80 -18.54
C VAL A 144 10.08 -9.47 -18.29
N GLU A 145 9.53 -9.30 -17.09
CA GLU A 145 8.77 -8.10 -16.73
C GLU A 145 8.84 -7.85 -15.23
N HIS A 146 8.96 -6.59 -14.85
CA HIS A 146 8.96 -6.15 -13.45
C HIS A 146 8.00 -4.96 -13.29
N GLY A 147 7.15 -5.03 -12.28
CA GLY A 147 6.25 -3.95 -11.89
C GLY A 147 6.02 -3.90 -10.38
N PRO A 148 5.32 -2.86 -9.89
CA PRO A 148 5.06 -2.71 -8.46
C PRO A 148 4.23 -3.86 -7.85
N LEU A 149 3.36 -4.46 -8.66
CA LEU A 149 2.40 -5.49 -8.25
C LEU A 149 2.60 -6.81 -8.97
N HIS A 150 3.68 -6.98 -9.74
CA HIS A 150 3.97 -8.23 -10.44
C HIS A 150 5.43 -8.37 -10.83
N ASP A 151 5.87 -9.61 -10.91
CA ASP A 151 7.16 -10.03 -11.43
C ASP A 151 6.93 -11.24 -12.36
N ARG A 152 7.51 -11.22 -13.55
CA ARG A 152 7.41 -12.32 -14.53
C ARG A 152 8.81 -12.77 -14.96
N PHE A 153 9.02 -14.07 -14.89
CA PHE A 153 10.31 -14.72 -15.14
C PHE A 153 10.18 -15.80 -16.20
N ALA A 154 11.18 -15.91 -17.06
CA ALA A 154 11.43 -17.09 -17.87
C ALA A 154 12.54 -17.90 -17.18
N ILE A 155 12.22 -19.13 -16.78
CA ILE A 155 13.11 -19.99 -16.00
C ILE A 155 13.44 -21.24 -16.79
N SER A 156 14.72 -21.59 -16.87
CA SER A 156 15.19 -22.86 -17.42
C SER A 156 16.07 -23.51 -16.35
N THR A 157 15.66 -24.67 -15.83
CA THR A 157 16.37 -25.35 -14.74
C THR A 157 16.51 -26.84 -15.00
N PRO A 158 17.68 -27.44 -14.70
CA PRO A 158 17.91 -28.87 -14.92
C PRO A 158 17.29 -29.76 -13.83
N ARG A 159 16.76 -29.17 -12.75
CA ARG A 159 16.11 -29.87 -11.65
C ARG A 159 15.11 -28.96 -10.95
N GLU A 160 14.17 -29.58 -10.25
CA GLU A 160 13.27 -28.87 -9.34
C GLU A 160 14.06 -28.09 -8.28
N PHE A 161 13.62 -26.86 -8.00
CA PHE A 161 14.21 -26.02 -6.96
C PHE A 161 13.20 -25.02 -6.39
N VAL A 162 13.56 -24.42 -5.25
CA VAL A 162 12.80 -23.34 -4.63
C VAL A 162 13.29 -22.00 -5.18
N LEU A 163 12.44 -21.32 -5.94
CA LEU A 163 12.68 -19.93 -6.31
C LEU A 163 12.40 -19.05 -5.10
N ARG A 164 13.41 -18.31 -4.64
CA ARG A 164 13.29 -17.34 -3.54
C ARG A 164 13.42 -15.91 -4.08
N LEU A 165 12.45 -15.07 -3.75
CA LEU A 165 12.43 -13.66 -4.15
C LEU A 165 12.65 -12.76 -2.94
N TYR A 166 13.40 -11.67 -3.10
CA TYR A 166 13.54 -10.58 -2.13
C TYR A 166 12.28 -9.69 -2.07
N THR A 167 11.11 -10.34 -2.04
CA THR A 167 9.80 -9.74 -1.87
C THR A 167 9.21 -10.33 -0.59
N PHE A 168 8.89 -9.49 0.39
CA PHE A 168 8.19 -9.95 1.58
C PHE A 168 6.77 -10.42 1.23
N HIS A 169 6.34 -11.51 1.84
CA HIS A 169 4.99 -12.00 1.67
C HIS A 169 3.96 -11.09 2.36
N PHE A 170 2.88 -10.79 1.66
CA PHE A 170 1.71 -10.11 2.18
C PHE A 170 0.44 -10.78 1.63
N PRO A 171 -0.66 -10.90 2.41
CA PRO A 171 -1.90 -11.50 1.93
C PRO A 171 -2.40 -10.82 0.64
N GLY A 172 -2.44 -11.57 -0.46
CA GLY A 172 -2.83 -11.07 -1.79
C GLY A 172 -1.81 -11.40 -2.88
N TRP A 173 -0.56 -11.70 -2.53
CA TRP A 173 0.38 -12.27 -3.49
C TRP A 173 -0.04 -13.68 -3.91
N ARG A 174 0.06 -13.95 -5.21
CA ARG A 174 -0.21 -15.23 -5.86
C ARG A 174 0.95 -15.55 -6.78
N ALA A 175 1.28 -16.83 -6.89
CA ALA A 175 2.32 -17.31 -7.78
C ALA A 175 1.76 -18.35 -8.75
N TYR A 176 2.28 -18.34 -9.97
CA TYR A 176 1.83 -19.20 -11.06
C TYR A 176 3.04 -19.76 -11.79
N VAL A 177 3.00 -21.03 -12.15
CA VAL A 177 3.96 -21.70 -13.03
C VAL A 177 3.20 -22.19 -14.26
N ASP A 178 3.56 -21.68 -15.44
CA ASP A 178 2.88 -21.95 -16.71
C ASP A 178 1.35 -21.67 -16.70
N GLY A 179 0.94 -20.73 -15.84
CA GLY A 179 -0.46 -20.33 -15.67
C GLY A 179 -1.22 -21.08 -14.58
N ASP A 180 -0.67 -22.16 -14.02
CA ASP A 180 -1.27 -22.88 -12.90
C ASP A 180 -0.84 -22.25 -11.57
N GLU A 181 -1.81 -22.00 -10.67
CA GLU A 181 -1.52 -21.42 -9.35
C GLU A 181 -0.71 -22.42 -8.51
N VAL A 182 0.42 -21.96 -7.98
CA VAL A 182 1.26 -22.72 -7.05
C VAL A 182 1.25 -22.06 -5.68
N GLU A 183 1.43 -22.87 -4.64
CA GLU A 183 1.49 -22.37 -3.27
C GLU A 183 2.74 -21.51 -3.05
N ILE A 184 2.56 -20.35 -2.42
CA ILE A 184 3.67 -19.55 -1.90
C ILE A 184 4.01 -20.07 -0.51
N GLU A 185 5.23 -20.57 -0.36
CA GLU A 185 5.82 -20.85 0.94
C GLU A 185 6.49 -19.57 1.46
N VAL A 186 6.23 -19.20 2.70
CA VAL A 186 6.86 -18.04 3.35
C VAL A 186 8.17 -18.51 3.97
N ALA A 187 9.29 -17.98 3.48
CA ALA A 187 10.61 -18.30 4.02
C ALA A 187 10.71 -17.87 5.49
N ASP A 188 11.22 -18.76 6.34
CA ASP A 188 11.56 -18.45 7.73
C ASP A 188 13.09 -18.31 7.87
N PRO A 189 13.60 -17.29 8.60
CA PRO A 189 12.85 -16.31 9.40
C PRO A 189 12.48 -15.01 8.65
N GLU A 190 12.91 -14.83 7.40
CA GLU A 190 12.88 -13.51 6.74
C GLU A 190 11.48 -13.07 6.27
N GLY A 191 10.55 -14.00 6.05
CA GLY A 191 9.22 -13.71 5.53
C GLY A 191 9.16 -13.47 4.02
N PHE A 192 10.15 -13.94 3.26
CA PHE A 192 10.20 -13.80 1.80
C PHE A 192 9.26 -14.77 1.08
N ILE A 193 8.80 -14.38 -0.11
CA ILE A 193 8.07 -15.24 -1.04
C ILE A 193 9.02 -16.33 -1.58
N THR A 194 8.60 -17.58 -1.45
CA THR A 194 9.23 -18.73 -2.10
C THR A 194 8.20 -19.61 -2.79
N LEU A 195 8.59 -20.28 -3.87
CA LEU A 195 7.75 -21.23 -4.57
C LEU A 195 8.60 -22.31 -5.25
N TRP A 196 8.02 -23.49 -5.44
CA TRP A 196 8.64 -24.58 -6.19
C TRP A 196 8.53 -24.34 -7.69
N VAL A 197 9.64 -24.52 -8.39
CA VAL A 197 9.70 -24.51 -9.86
C VAL A 197 10.20 -25.89 -10.31
N PRO A 198 9.41 -26.63 -11.11
CA PRO A 198 9.79 -27.95 -11.59
C PRO A 198 10.97 -27.91 -12.57
N GLU A 199 11.51 -29.08 -12.92
CA GLU A 199 12.54 -29.20 -13.94
C GLU A 199 12.00 -28.87 -15.34
N GLY A 200 12.78 -28.14 -16.14
CA GLY A 200 12.39 -27.76 -17.50
C GLY A 200 12.43 -26.25 -17.74
N GLU A 201 11.63 -25.81 -18.72
CA GLU A 201 11.44 -24.41 -19.10
C GLU A 201 10.04 -23.97 -18.69
N HIS A 202 9.96 -22.89 -17.91
CA HIS A 202 8.72 -22.41 -17.29
C HIS A 202 8.59 -20.90 -17.37
N GLU A 203 7.37 -20.42 -17.56
CA GLU A 203 7.00 -19.04 -17.23
C GLU A 203 6.53 -19.00 -15.77
N VAL A 204 7.19 -18.17 -14.96
CA VAL A 204 6.80 -17.96 -13.56
C VAL A 204 6.28 -16.55 -13.39
N VAL A 205 5.06 -16.42 -12.86
CA VAL A 205 4.43 -15.12 -12.58
C VAL A 205 4.12 -15.03 -11.11
N VAL A 206 4.64 -14.00 -10.44
CA VAL A 206 4.28 -13.65 -9.07
C VAL A 206 3.56 -12.31 -9.12
N ARG A 207 2.29 -12.24 -8.72
CA ARG A 207 1.50 -11.01 -8.83
C ARG A 207 0.62 -10.78 -7.61
N PHE A 208 0.40 -9.52 -7.29
CA PHE A 208 -0.49 -9.09 -6.23
C PHE A 208 -1.91 -8.93 -6.77
N GLU A 209 -2.83 -9.68 -6.17
CA GLU A 209 -4.24 -9.69 -6.54
C GLU A 209 -5.11 -8.98 -5.50
N ASP A 210 -6.41 -8.88 -5.79
CA ASP A 210 -7.36 -8.27 -4.86
C ASP A 210 -7.52 -9.09 -3.58
N THR A 211 -7.68 -8.37 -2.48
CA THR A 211 -7.87 -8.94 -1.15
C THR A 211 -9.30 -8.71 -0.67
N PRO A 212 -9.85 -9.55 0.23
CA PRO A 212 -11.20 -9.34 0.76
C PRO A 212 -11.42 -7.93 1.35
N PRO A 213 -10.47 -7.32 2.09
CA PRO A 213 -10.59 -5.92 2.51
C PRO A 213 -10.67 -4.93 1.35
N ARG A 214 -9.86 -5.11 0.29
CA ARG A 214 -9.86 -4.22 -0.88
C ARG A 214 -11.18 -4.33 -1.65
N THR A 215 -11.67 -5.54 -1.88
CA THR A 215 -12.97 -5.78 -2.52
C THR A 215 -14.12 -5.19 -1.68
N THR A 216 -14.09 -5.37 -0.36
CA THR A 216 -15.09 -4.78 0.55
C THR A 216 -15.07 -3.25 0.48
N GLY A 217 -13.88 -2.64 0.44
CA GLY A 217 -13.71 -1.19 0.28
C GLY A 217 -14.32 -0.68 -1.03
N TRP A 218 -14.12 -1.40 -2.13
CA TRP A 218 -14.75 -1.08 -3.42
C TRP A 218 -16.28 -1.16 -3.35
N ILE A 219 -16.83 -2.21 -2.74
CA ILE A 219 -18.28 -2.38 -2.57
C ILE A 219 -18.87 -1.23 -1.74
N ILE A 220 -18.28 -0.91 -0.59
CA ILE A 220 -18.74 0.19 0.27
C ILE A 220 -18.72 1.51 -0.49
N SER A 221 -17.65 1.77 -1.25
CA SER A 221 -17.50 2.99 -2.04
C SER A 221 -18.56 3.10 -3.14
N ALA A 222 -18.81 2.01 -3.87
CA ALA A 222 -19.83 1.95 -4.93
C ALA A 222 -21.25 2.14 -4.36
N VAL A 223 -21.55 1.50 -3.23
CA VAL A 223 -22.83 1.64 -2.53
C VAL A 223 -23.01 3.08 -2.02
N GLY A 224 -21.97 3.66 -1.43
CA GLY A 224 -21.96 5.06 -0.97
C GLY A 224 -22.20 6.05 -2.11
N LEU A 225 -21.52 5.89 -3.25
CA LEU A 225 -21.71 6.72 -4.44
C LEU A 225 -23.13 6.57 -5.00
N THR A 226 -23.66 5.35 -5.06
CA THR A 226 -25.02 5.08 -5.53
C THR A 226 -26.06 5.76 -4.63
N MET A 227 -25.92 5.64 -3.31
CA MET A 227 -26.78 6.34 -2.35
C MET A 227 -26.72 7.87 -2.52
N LEU A 228 -25.52 8.42 -2.73
CA LEU A 228 -25.35 9.85 -2.99
C LEU A 228 -26.09 10.30 -4.26
N ILE A 229 -25.96 9.55 -5.36
CA ILE A 229 -26.65 9.86 -6.62
C ILE A 229 -28.16 9.79 -6.44
N ILE A 230 -28.68 8.75 -5.78
CA ILE A 230 -30.11 8.61 -5.48
C ILE A 230 -30.61 9.81 -4.67
N ALA A 231 -29.89 10.19 -3.62
CA ALA A 231 -30.25 11.36 -2.80
C ALA A 231 -30.30 12.64 -3.64
N LEU A 232 -29.31 12.89 -4.50
CA LEU A 232 -29.27 14.06 -5.37
C LEU A 232 -30.42 14.09 -6.39
N VAL A 233 -30.82 12.93 -6.91
CA VAL A 233 -31.96 12.82 -7.85
C VAL A 233 -33.28 13.09 -7.12
N LEU A 234 -33.47 12.55 -5.91
CA LEU A 234 -34.68 12.75 -5.11
C LEU A 234 -34.80 14.16 -4.52
N MET A 235 -33.69 14.93 -4.47
CA MET A 235 -33.66 16.32 -4.02
C MET A 235 -34.04 17.34 -5.10
N ARG A 236 -34.25 16.89 -6.36
CA ARG A 236 -34.87 17.67 -7.43
C ARG A 236 -36.39 17.65 -7.28
#